data_AF-A0A969B743-F1
#
_entry.id   AF-A0A969B743-F1
#
_cell.length_a   1.000
_cell.length_b   1.000
_cell.length_c   1.000
_cell.angle_alpha   90.00
_cell.angle_beta   90.00
_cell.angle_gamma   90.00
#
_symmetry.space_group_name_H-M   'P 1'
#
loop_
_entity.id
_entity.type
_entity.pdbx_description
1 polymer ?
#
loop_
_entity_poly.entity_id
_entity_poly.type
_entity_poly.pdbx_seq_one_letter_code
_entity_poly.pdbx_strand_id
1 'polypeptide(L)'
;MATFLYAHVMEQSVGQICLPGFRGKIKSATLLPDGSEIQVSTFWNGERFYIKEDDIFINFGLPTQHTFRLPDKIDSVIKLELNQ
;
A
#
# COMPACT_ATOMS: atom_id res chain seq x y z
N MET A 1 19.93 11.67 1.13
CA MET A 1 19.84 10.30 0.55
C MET A 1 18.38 9.87 0.62
N ALA A 2 17.90 9.03 -0.30
CA ALA A 2 16.53 8.52 -0.24
C ALA A 2 16.41 7.46 0.87
N THR A 3 15.31 7.50 1.62
CA THR A 3 15.00 6.51 2.67
C THR A 3 13.95 5.55 2.11
N PHE A 4 14.24 4.25 2.17
CA PHE A 4 13.35 3.21 1.68
C PHE A 4 12.86 2.32 2.81
N LEU A 5 11.56 2.01 2.79
CA LEU A 5 10.92 1.00 3.63
C LEU A 5 10.34 -0.08 2.74
N TYR A 6 10.52 -1.35 3.11
CA TYR A 6 10.02 -2.49 2.35
C TYR A 6 8.87 -3.14 3.13
N ALA A 7 7.67 -3.10 2.56
CA ALA A 7 6.48 -3.73 3.13
C ALA A 7 6.32 -5.13 2.56
N HIS A 8 6.44 -6.13 3.43
CA HIS A 8 6.26 -7.54 3.10
C HIS A 8 4.79 -7.94 3.30
N VAL A 9 4.09 -8.22 2.20
CA VAL A 9 2.70 -8.68 2.24
C VAL A 9 2.68 -10.19 2.07
N MET A 10 2.64 -10.89 3.20
CA MET A 10 2.76 -12.35 3.27
C MET A 10 1.42 -13.08 3.17
N GLU A 11 0.31 -12.38 3.45
CA GLU A 11 -1.02 -12.97 3.52
C GLU A 11 -2.00 -12.24 2.58
N GLN A 12 -2.84 -13.01 1.89
CA GLN A 12 -3.84 -12.46 0.98
C GLN A 12 -4.93 -11.73 1.78
N SER A 13 -5.12 -10.44 1.51
CA SER A 13 -6.21 -9.65 2.05
C SER A 13 -7.39 -9.56 1.08
N VAL A 14 -8.56 -9.22 1.62
CA VAL A 14 -9.70 -8.72 0.83
C VAL A 14 -9.70 -7.20 0.90
N GLY A 15 -9.79 -6.55 -0.26
CA GLY A 15 -9.73 -5.11 -0.41
C GLY A 15 -8.33 -4.53 -0.21
N GLN A 16 -8.28 -3.23 0.11
CA GLN A 16 -7.04 -2.49 0.30
C GLN A 16 -6.30 -2.90 1.58
N ILE A 17 -4.98 -2.71 1.59
CA ILE A 17 -4.14 -2.95 2.76
C ILE A 17 -3.88 -1.62 3.45
N CYS A 18 -4.15 -1.54 4.75
CA CYS A 18 -3.85 -0.35 5.56
C CYS A 18 -2.36 -0.29 5.89
N LEU A 19 -1.78 0.90 5.77
CA LEU A 19 -0.48 1.28 6.31
C LEU A 19 -0.70 2.28 7.45
N PRO A 20 -0.79 1.81 8.71
CA PRO A 20 -1.20 2.67 9.82
C PRO A 20 -0.20 3.77 10.11
N GLY A 21 -0.66 5.02 10.21
CA GLY A 21 0.21 6.17 10.49
C GLY A 21 1.18 6.56 9.38
N PHE A 22 0.98 6.09 8.13
CA PHE A 22 1.85 6.40 6.99
C PHE A 22 1.32 7.50 6.05
N ARG A 23 0.16 8.08 6.33
CA ARG A 23 -0.36 9.17 5.51
C ARG A 23 0.61 10.35 5.46
N GLY A 24 0.85 10.85 4.26
CA GLY A 24 1.80 11.95 4.03
C GLY A 24 3.28 11.57 4.22
N LYS A 25 3.60 10.31 4.51
CA LYS A 25 5.00 9.84 4.67
C LYS A 25 5.54 9.11 3.45
N ILE A 26 4.67 8.68 2.54
CA ILE A 26 5.05 7.92 1.33
C ILE A 26 5.16 8.87 0.16
N LYS A 27 6.34 8.92 -0.46
CA LYS A 27 6.62 9.67 -1.69
C LYS A 27 6.23 8.88 -2.93
N SER A 28 6.54 7.59 -2.96
CA SER A 28 6.20 6.66 -4.04
C SER A 28 6.14 5.23 -3.53
N ALA A 29 5.38 4.37 -4.20
CA ALA A 29 5.27 2.94 -3.90
C ALA A 29 5.36 2.12 -5.18
N THR A 30 6.23 1.10 -5.19
CA THR A 30 6.37 0.19 -6.34
C THR A 30 6.53 -1.26 -5.90
N LEU A 31 6.13 -2.20 -6.74
CA LEU A 31 6.49 -3.61 -6.57
C LEU A 31 8.01 -3.75 -6.69
N LEU A 32 8.61 -4.47 -5.74
CA LEU A 32 10.06 -4.68 -5.73
C LEU A 32 10.58 -5.45 -6.97
N PRO A 33 9.90 -6.51 -7.47
CA PRO A 33 10.46 -7.32 -8.55
C PRO A 33 10.58 -6.62 -9.91
N ASP A 34 9.59 -5.81 -10.28
CA ASP A 34 9.49 -5.23 -11.63
C ASP A 34 9.35 -3.69 -11.64
N GLY A 35 9.21 -3.06 -10.47
CA GLY A 35 9.06 -1.63 -10.34
C GLY A 35 7.67 -1.10 -10.72
N SER A 36 6.67 -1.96 -10.92
CA SER A 36 5.32 -1.50 -11.25
C SER A 36 4.76 -0.62 -10.13
N GLU A 37 4.00 0.42 -10.48
CA GLU A 37 3.41 1.33 -9.49
C GLU A 37 2.37 0.63 -8.61
N ILE A 38 2.43 0.90 -7.30
CA ILE A 38 1.40 0.51 -6.33
C ILE A 38 0.53 1.72 -6.03
N GLN A 39 -0.78 1.52 -6.06
CA GLN A 39 -1.74 2.59 -5.82
C GLN A 39 -1.77 2.93 -4.34
N VAL A 40 -1.38 4.15 -3.98
CA VAL A 40 -1.48 4.69 -2.62
C VAL A 40 -2.64 5.66 -2.58
N SER A 41 -3.65 5.38 -1.76
CA SER A 41 -4.87 6.22 -1.70
C SER A 41 -5.48 6.22 -0.31
N THR A 42 -6.50 7.06 -0.13
CA THR A 42 -7.41 6.94 1.01
C THR A 42 -8.23 5.65 0.93
N PHE A 43 -8.95 5.35 2.01
CA PHE A 43 -9.86 4.21 2.05
C PHE A 43 -10.94 4.37 0.96
N TRP A 44 -11.16 3.30 0.18
CA TRP A 44 -12.01 3.32 -1.01
C TRP A 44 -13.45 3.72 -0.70
N ASN A 45 -13.95 3.42 0.51
CA ASN A 45 -15.33 3.66 0.91
C ASN A 45 -15.52 5.00 1.65
N GLY A 46 -14.52 5.89 1.63
CA GLY A 46 -14.55 7.18 2.33
C GLY A 46 -14.24 7.07 3.82
N GLU A 47 -14.55 8.13 4.58
CA GLU A 47 -14.22 8.23 6.01
C GLU A 47 -14.99 7.22 6.86
N ARG A 48 -14.32 6.64 7.86
CA ARG A 48 -14.89 5.64 8.77
C ARG A 48 -14.31 5.83 10.15
N PHE A 49 -15.12 5.62 11.19
CA PHE A 49 -14.70 5.83 12.58
C PHE A 49 -13.52 4.95 13.03
N TYR A 50 -13.28 3.82 12.33
CA TYR A 50 -12.19 2.87 12.61
C TYR A 50 -10.93 3.12 11.77
N ILE A 51 -10.94 4.13 10.91
CA ILE A 51 -9.80 4.54 10.09
C ILE A 51 -9.24 5.81 10.70
N LYS A 52 -7.97 5.79 11.08
CA LYS A 52 -7.35 6.96 11.71
C LYS A 52 -6.97 7.99 10.64
N GLU A 53 -6.89 9.25 11.05
CA GLU A 53 -6.55 10.35 10.14
C GLU A 53 -5.18 10.16 9.49
N ASP A 54 -4.24 9.55 10.20
CA ASP A 54 -2.88 9.27 9.76
C ASP A 54 -2.74 7.94 9.00
N ASP A 55 -3.82 7.18 8.80
CA ASP A 55 -3.82 5.96 7.99
C ASP A 55 -3.87 6.27 6.50
N ILE A 56 -3.19 5.42 5.71
CA ILE A 56 -3.24 5.41 4.25
C ILE A 56 -3.35 3.96 3.76
N PHE A 57 -3.82 3.77 2.54
CA PHE A 57 -4.09 2.44 1.99
C PHE A 57 -3.28 2.22 0.71
N ILE A 58 -2.93 0.96 0.49
CA ILE A 58 -2.36 0.51 -0.77
C ILE A 58 -3.27 -0.51 -1.46
N ASN A 59 -3.25 -0.49 -2.79
CA ASN A 59 -3.88 -1.50 -3.62
C ASN A 59 -2.96 -1.90 -4.78
N PHE A 60 -2.97 -3.20 -5.13
CA PHE A 60 -2.16 -3.76 -6.21
C PHE A 60 -2.72 -3.45 -7.61
N GLY A 61 -3.89 -2.80 -7.68
CA GLY A 61 -4.49 -2.42 -8.94
C GLY A 61 -5.59 -1.38 -8.81
N LEU A 62 -6.13 -1.00 -9.97
CA LEU A 62 -7.30 -0.15 -10.09
C LEU A 62 -8.47 -0.95 -10.68
N PRO A 63 -9.72 -0.64 -10.29
CA PRO A 63 -10.11 0.41 -9.34
C PRO A 63 -9.92 -0.03 -7.87
N THR A 64 -9.75 0.94 -6.94
CA THR A 64 -9.30 0.68 -5.56
C THR A 64 -10.30 -0.09 -4.69
N GLN A 65 -11.58 -0.18 -5.11
CA GLN A 65 -12.58 -1.02 -4.46
C GLN A 65 -12.46 -2.53 -4.77
N HIS A 66 -11.65 -2.91 -5.76
CA HIS A 66 -11.44 -4.32 -6.10
C HIS A 66 -10.40 -4.99 -5.21
N THR A 67 -10.51 -6.32 -5.11
CA THR A 67 -9.48 -7.18 -4.51
C THR A 67 -8.65 -7.79 -5.63
N PHE A 68 -7.32 -7.73 -5.50
CA PHE A 68 -6.38 -8.30 -6.44
C PHE A 68 -5.60 -9.43 -5.77
N ARG A 69 -5.23 -10.44 -6.56
CA ARG A 69 -4.35 -11.50 -6.08
C ARG A 69 -2.96 -10.92 -5.85
N LEU A 70 -2.31 -11.37 -4.78
CA LEU A 70 -0.90 -11.08 -4.57
C LEU A 70 -0.06 -11.63 -5.74
N PRO A 71 0.89 -10.84 -6.30
CA PRO A 71 1.78 -11.29 -7.37
C PRO A 71 2.63 -12.50 -6.97
N ASP A 72 3.10 -12.52 -5.73
CA ASP A 72 3.81 -13.64 -5.10
C ASP A 72 2.95 -14.21 -3.97
N LYS A 73 2.82 -15.54 -3.93
CA LYS A 73 1.98 -16.26 -2.96
C LYS A 73 2.62 -16.43 -1.58
N ILE A 74 3.91 -16.20 -1.46
CA ILE A 74 4.69 -16.35 -0.24
C ILE A 74 5.01 -14.97 0.34
N ASP A 75 5.53 -14.05 -0.50
CA ASP A 75 5.94 -12.72 -0.06
C ASP A 75 5.89 -11.70 -1.21
N SER A 76 4.83 -10.90 -1.22
CA SER A 76 4.73 -9.76 -2.14
C SER A 76 5.34 -8.52 -1.51
N VAL A 77 6.52 -8.12 -2.00
CA VAL A 77 7.28 -7.00 -1.43
C VAL A 77 7.02 -5.69 -2.18
N ILE A 78 6.64 -4.67 -1.43
CA ILE A 78 6.41 -3.31 -1.92
C ILE A 78 7.52 -2.40 -1.39
N LYS A 79 8.22 -1.73 -2.31
CA LYS A 79 9.21 -0.70 -2.00
C LYS A 79 8.52 0.65 -1.84
N LEU A 80 8.63 1.23 -0.65
CA LEU A 80 8.15 2.57 -0.33
C LEU A 80 9.33 3.53 -0.26
N GLU A 81 9.33 4.58 -1.08
CA GLU A 81 10.20 5.75 -0.86
C GLU A 81 9.52 6.68 0.12
N LEU A 82 10.21 7.07 1.20
CA LEU A 82 9.65 7.95 2.23
C LEU A 82 9.98 9.42 1.96
N ASN A 83 9.07 10.30 2.37
CA ASN A 83 9.32 11.75 2.44
C ASN A 83 10.42 12.04 3.47
N GLN A 84 11.20 13.09 3.22
CA GLN A 84 12.21 13.59 4.16
C GLN A 84 11.59 14.39 5.29
#